data_AF-A0A0F9KG19-F1
#
_entry.id   AF-A0A0F9KG19-F1
#
_cell.length_a   1.000
_cell.length_b   1.000
_cell.length_c   1.000
_cell.angle_alpha   90.00
_cell.angle_beta   90.00
_cell.angle_gamma   90.00
#
_symmetry.space_group_name_H-M   'P 1'
#
loop_
_entity.id
_entity.type
_entity.pdbx_description
1 polymer ?
#
loop_
_entity_poly.entity_id
_entity_poly.type
_entity_poly.pdbx_seq_one_letter_code
_entity_poly.pdbx_strand_id
1 'polypeptide(L)'
;MKRGISSNTRHELIGVLSERYRQGSRSEKGKILDELVKLTKFHRKHAIRLMNQARPSKSISVRPGRRIYDEAVHEALVAIWEAADRICGKRLRIAIPDYVESLERHGHLKLNSDLRKKLLSVSAATIDRILTPMRMKAHGRTNRRRKSHMKVKSQIPVRTFADWDEPAPGYFETDLVAHNGGLSAGSCVHSLVLTDISSGWTECVALVARAQTLVIEALEALQSQLPIPLLGIDTDNDGVFINESMIKYCESHDVEFTRSRAYVKNDQAWIEQKNGAVVRRFVGHQRLKGILAAQVLGRLHRLTRLYVNFFQPSFKLRQKMRVGAKVYKSYFPPATPCDRLLKNEKVSEEAKERLREQKACLDPVRLLHTIRELQATLAAIASSKGSENGATPESKSLAEFLKQLPRLWKDGEVRPTHRKAPSSPRNWRTRVDPFESVWPELLDWLQRDPDTTAKDLFQRLRTKYPGTYKDGQLRTLQRRVRGWRRTMARELIGISQAS
;
A
#
# COMPACT_ATOMS: atom_id res chain seq x y z
N MET A 1 15.71 -30.07 30.70
CA MET A 1 14.49 -29.72 29.93
C MET A 1 13.32 -30.61 30.38
N LYS A 2 12.41 -30.12 31.23
CA LYS A 2 11.21 -30.89 31.61
C LYS A 2 10.22 -30.86 30.45
N ARG A 3 9.92 -32.02 29.85
CA ARG A 3 8.90 -32.19 28.80
C ARG A 3 7.54 -31.83 29.38
N GLY A 4 7.07 -30.60 29.16
CA GLY A 4 5.70 -30.21 29.49
C GLY A 4 4.73 -30.82 28.48
N ILE A 5 3.62 -31.38 28.98
CA ILE A 5 2.53 -31.92 28.13
C ILE A 5 2.05 -30.83 27.17
N SER A 6 1.91 -31.16 25.89
CA SER A 6 1.44 -30.23 24.85
C SER A 6 0.00 -29.76 25.12
N SER A 7 -0.37 -28.57 24.61
CA SER A 7 -1.73 -28.03 24.79
C SER A 7 -2.81 -28.97 24.27
N ASN A 8 -2.60 -29.63 23.13
CA ASN A 8 -3.57 -30.58 22.57
C ASN A 8 -3.71 -31.83 23.44
N THR A 9 -2.59 -32.38 23.91
CA THR A 9 -2.59 -33.56 24.79
C THR A 9 -3.29 -33.27 26.13
N ARG A 10 -3.22 -32.03 26.64
CA ARG A 10 -4.01 -31.63 27.82
C ARG A 10 -5.51 -31.62 27.54
N HIS A 11 -5.94 -31.13 26.38
CA HIS A 11 -7.37 -31.11 26.02
C HIS A 11 -7.93 -32.52 25.83
N GLU A 12 -7.16 -33.42 25.20
CA GLU A 12 -7.53 -34.84 25.07
C GLU A 12 -7.64 -35.53 26.43
N LEU A 13 -6.66 -35.31 27.31
CA LEU A 13 -6.66 -35.85 28.68
C LEU A 13 -7.88 -35.36 29.48
N ILE A 14 -8.21 -34.06 29.39
CA ILE A 14 -9.41 -33.50 30.04
C ILE A 14 -10.69 -34.12 29.45
N GLY A 15 -10.75 -34.29 28.13
CA GLY A 15 -11.89 -34.90 27.45
C GLY A 15 -12.19 -36.30 27.99
N VAL A 16 -11.16 -37.16 28.05
CA VAL A 16 -11.28 -38.55 28.51
C VAL A 16 -11.57 -38.66 30.01
N LEU A 17 -10.95 -37.81 30.83
CA LEU A 17 -11.13 -37.86 32.29
C LEU A 17 -12.45 -37.22 32.73
N SER A 18 -13.00 -36.26 31.98
CA SER A 18 -14.24 -35.56 32.34
C SER A 18 -15.47 -36.47 32.38
N GLU A 19 -15.52 -37.48 31.52
CA GLU A 19 -16.62 -38.44 31.44
C GLU A 19 -16.59 -39.40 32.64
N ARG A 20 -15.40 -39.96 32.93
CA ARG A 20 -15.17 -40.79 34.12
C ARG A 20 -15.39 -40.02 35.43
N TYR A 21 -14.96 -38.76 35.49
CA TYR A 21 -15.17 -37.91 36.66
C TYR A 21 -16.66 -37.65 36.95
N ARG A 22 -17.52 -37.62 35.93
CA ARG A 22 -18.96 -37.40 36.15
C ARG A 22 -19.65 -38.65 36.68
N GLN A 23 -19.31 -39.80 36.12
CA GLN A 23 -19.92 -41.09 36.44
C GLN A 23 -19.34 -41.73 37.71
N GLY A 24 -18.13 -41.34 38.13
CA GLY A 24 -17.47 -41.92 39.30
C GLY A 24 -18.10 -41.53 40.64
N SER A 25 -17.90 -42.36 41.65
CA SER A 25 -18.18 -42.12 43.06
C SER A 25 -17.31 -41.01 43.65
N ARG A 26 -17.64 -40.53 44.86
CA ARG A 26 -16.88 -39.44 45.53
C ARG A 26 -15.39 -39.78 45.70
N SER A 27 -15.06 -41.03 45.99
CA SER A 27 -13.67 -41.51 46.13
C SER A 27 -12.92 -41.48 44.79
N GLU A 28 -13.57 -41.94 43.71
CA GLU A 28 -13.00 -41.96 42.36
C GLU A 28 -12.79 -40.55 41.80
N LYS A 29 -13.72 -39.63 42.05
CA LYS A 29 -13.57 -38.21 41.70
C LYS A 29 -12.35 -37.59 42.36
N GLY A 30 -12.06 -37.93 43.61
CA GLY A 30 -10.86 -37.49 44.32
C GLY A 30 -9.58 -37.93 43.60
N LYS A 31 -9.47 -39.23 43.28
CA LYS A 31 -8.31 -39.81 42.59
C LYS A 31 -8.08 -39.22 41.20
N ILE A 32 -9.14 -39.04 40.42
CA ILE A 32 -9.07 -38.44 39.07
C ILE A 32 -8.57 -36.99 39.13
N LEU A 33 -8.99 -36.21 40.14
CA LEU A 33 -8.49 -34.84 40.34
C LEU A 33 -7.03 -34.82 40.76
N ASP A 34 -6.61 -35.73 41.64
CA ASP A 34 -5.21 -35.82 42.10
C ASP A 34 -4.28 -36.15 40.94
N GLU A 35 -4.68 -37.08 40.07
CA GLU A 35 -3.95 -37.45 38.86
C GLU A 35 -3.86 -36.28 37.88
N LEU A 36 -4.97 -35.59 37.60
CA LEU A 36 -4.98 -34.44 36.69
C LEU A 36 -4.08 -33.31 37.21
N VAL A 37 -4.17 -32.99 38.51
CA VAL A 37 -3.34 -31.96 39.14
C VAL A 37 -1.86 -32.35 39.07
N LYS A 38 -1.53 -33.62 39.30
CA LYS A 38 -0.15 -34.12 39.23
C LYS A 38 0.45 -33.99 37.82
N LEU A 39 -0.33 -34.31 36.78
CA LEU A 39 0.08 -34.30 35.37
C LEU A 39 0.09 -32.89 34.75
N THR A 40 -0.93 -32.08 35.01
CA THR A 40 -1.12 -30.76 34.37
C THR A 40 -0.60 -29.59 35.20
N LYS A 41 -0.33 -29.81 36.50
CA LYS A 41 -0.02 -28.78 37.49
C LYS A 41 -1.11 -27.72 37.65
N PHE A 42 -2.35 -28.04 37.27
CA PHE A 42 -3.49 -27.16 37.52
C PHE A 42 -3.79 -27.03 39.00
N HIS A 43 -4.30 -25.87 39.40
CA HIS A 43 -4.88 -25.69 40.72
C HIS A 43 -6.15 -26.57 40.85
N ARG A 44 -6.35 -27.21 42.00
CA ARG A 44 -7.46 -28.17 42.22
C ARG A 44 -8.84 -27.59 41.90
N LYS A 45 -9.12 -26.34 42.30
CA LYS A 45 -10.38 -25.66 41.95
C LYS A 45 -10.56 -25.44 40.44
N HIS A 46 -9.47 -25.30 39.68
CA HIS A 46 -9.52 -25.18 38.22
C HIS A 46 -9.79 -26.55 37.56
N ALA A 47 -9.14 -27.61 38.05
CA ALA A 47 -9.40 -28.99 37.63
C ALA A 47 -10.87 -29.39 37.82
N ILE A 48 -11.44 -29.10 39.00
CA ILE A 48 -12.87 -29.35 39.30
C ILE A 48 -13.77 -28.62 38.30
N ARG A 49 -13.47 -27.35 37.99
CA ARG A 49 -14.24 -26.54 37.03
C ARG A 49 -14.20 -27.14 35.63
N LEU A 50 -13.03 -27.57 35.17
CA LEU A 50 -12.85 -28.20 33.86
C LEU A 50 -13.61 -29.53 33.75
N MET A 51 -13.59 -30.36 34.79
CA MET A 51 -14.28 -31.66 34.77
C MET A 51 -15.81 -31.53 34.83
N ASN A 52 -16.31 -30.48 35.51
CA ASN A 52 -17.74 -30.18 35.61
C ASN A 52 -18.31 -29.43 34.39
N GLN A 53 -17.48 -28.83 33.54
CA GLN A 53 -17.97 -28.15 32.33
C GLN A 53 -18.45 -29.19 31.31
N ALA A 54 -19.77 -29.32 31.12
CA ALA A 54 -20.36 -30.07 30.00
C ALA A 54 -19.59 -29.73 28.72
N ARG A 55 -19.26 -30.75 27.89
CA ARG A 55 -18.45 -30.58 26.66
C ARG A 55 -18.88 -29.27 26.01
N PRO A 56 -18.00 -28.27 25.84
CA PRO A 56 -18.41 -27.02 25.25
C PRO A 56 -19.00 -27.36 23.88
N SER A 57 -20.31 -27.21 23.74
CA SER A 57 -20.90 -27.17 22.42
C SER A 57 -20.15 -26.05 21.70
N LYS A 58 -19.76 -26.28 20.45
CA LYS A 58 -19.02 -25.31 19.63
C LYS A 58 -19.84 -24.05 19.30
N SER A 59 -20.73 -23.60 20.19
CA SER A 59 -21.35 -22.30 20.12
C SER A 59 -20.61 -21.36 21.08
N ILE A 60 -19.42 -20.93 20.65
CA ILE A 60 -18.95 -19.61 21.10
C ILE A 60 -19.92 -18.63 20.43
N SER A 61 -21.04 -18.33 21.09
CA SER A 61 -21.80 -17.13 20.78
C SER A 61 -20.87 -15.98 21.15
N VAL A 62 -20.11 -15.51 20.17
CA VAL A 62 -19.39 -14.25 20.27
C VAL A 62 -20.50 -13.23 20.50
N ARG A 63 -20.76 -12.87 21.76
CA ARG A 63 -21.58 -11.69 22.07
C ARG A 63 -21.00 -10.58 21.19
N PRO A 64 -21.77 -10.01 20.25
CA PRO A 64 -21.26 -8.92 19.44
C PRO A 64 -21.01 -7.78 20.42
N GLY A 65 -19.76 -7.66 20.89
CA GLY A 65 -19.35 -6.59 21.77
C GLY A 65 -19.75 -5.29 21.09
N ARG A 66 -20.28 -4.34 21.86
CA ARG A 66 -20.77 -3.05 21.37
C ARG A 66 -19.75 -2.47 20.38
N ARG A 67 -20.07 -2.51 19.09
CA ARG A 67 -19.15 -2.10 18.03
C ARG A 67 -19.15 -0.58 17.99
N ILE A 68 -18.18 0.03 18.68
CA ILE A 68 -18.04 1.50 18.80
C ILE A 68 -17.97 2.17 17.42
N TYR A 69 -17.34 1.49 16.46
CA TYR A 69 -17.19 1.92 15.06
C TYR A 69 -18.10 1.08 14.16
N ASP A 70 -19.29 1.62 13.94
CA ASP A 70 -20.33 1.09 13.05
C ASP A 70 -19.94 1.17 11.56
N GLU A 71 -20.85 0.76 10.68
CA GLU A 71 -20.60 0.71 9.24
C GLU A 71 -20.43 2.12 8.63
N ALA A 72 -21.07 3.15 9.20
CA ALA A 72 -20.92 4.52 8.73
C ALA A 72 -19.49 5.05 8.98
N VAL A 73 -18.91 4.77 10.16
CA VAL A 73 -17.48 5.07 10.42
C VAL A 73 -16.59 4.33 9.44
N HIS A 74 -16.92 3.09 9.16
CA HIS A 74 -16.15 2.25 8.27
C HIS A 74 -16.12 2.80 6.84
N GLU A 75 -17.27 3.16 6.27
CA GLU A 75 -17.37 3.75 4.92
C GLU A 75 -16.66 5.10 4.82
N ALA A 76 -16.88 5.99 5.79
CA ALA A 76 -16.21 7.29 5.82
C ALA A 76 -14.68 7.16 5.93
N LEU A 77 -14.19 6.24 6.77
CA LEU A 77 -12.77 5.97 6.92
C LEU A 77 -12.15 5.40 5.64
N VAL A 78 -12.88 4.56 4.90
CA VAL A 78 -12.42 4.02 3.60
C VAL A 78 -12.34 5.13 2.56
N ALA A 79 -13.33 6.03 2.49
CA ALA A 79 -13.30 7.18 1.59
C ALA A 79 -12.10 8.09 1.87
N ILE A 80 -11.84 8.44 3.13
CA ILE A 80 -10.68 9.24 3.54
C ILE A 80 -9.37 8.49 3.25
N TRP A 81 -9.31 7.19 3.49
CA TRP A 81 -8.12 6.38 3.19
C TRP A 81 -7.80 6.35 1.70
N GLU A 82 -8.81 6.27 0.84
CA GLU A 82 -8.67 6.35 -0.62
C GLU A 82 -8.26 7.75 -1.07
N ALA A 83 -8.89 8.80 -0.53
CA ALA A 83 -8.51 10.19 -0.75
C ALA A 83 -7.07 10.48 -0.31
N ALA A 84 -6.58 9.78 0.73
CA ALA A 84 -5.22 9.89 1.22
C ALA A 84 -4.22 8.98 0.50
N ASP A 85 -4.56 8.50 -0.70
CA ASP A 85 -3.70 7.64 -1.52
C ASP A 85 -3.25 6.36 -0.78
N ARG A 86 -4.10 5.84 0.09
CA ARG A 86 -3.93 4.57 0.81
C ARG A 86 -2.74 4.51 1.79
N ILE A 87 -2.46 5.60 2.49
CA ILE A 87 -1.42 5.63 3.55
C ILE A 87 -1.71 4.68 4.73
N CYS A 88 -0.67 4.35 5.50
CA CYS A 88 -0.78 3.48 6.67
C CYS A 88 -1.51 4.18 7.83
N GLY A 89 -2.11 3.42 8.77
CA GLY A 89 -3.02 3.96 9.78
C GLY A 89 -2.36 4.97 10.73
N LYS A 90 -1.06 4.83 11.00
CA LYS A 90 -0.31 5.82 11.78
C LYS A 90 -0.23 7.19 11.10
N ARG A 91 -0.06 7.23 9.78
CA ARG A 91 -0.05 8.47 8.99
C ARG A 91 -1.48 8.98 8.79
N LEU A 92 -2.41 8.05 8.48
CA LEU A 92 -3.82 8.39 8.26
C LEU A 92 -4.45 9.04 9.50
N ARG A 93 -4.15 8.54 10.71
CA ARG A 93 -4.63 9.15 11.95
C ARG A 93 -4.33 10.65 12.03
N ILE A 94 -3.13 11.06 11.63
CA ILE A 94 -2.72 12.46 11.64
C ILE A 94 -3.38 13.24 10.50
N ALA A 95 -3.62 12.60 9.35
CA ALA A 95 -4.27 13.22 8.21
C ALA A 95 -5.79 13.40 8.38
N ILE A 96 -6.47 12.54 9.16
CA ILE A 96 -7.94 12.54 9.25
C ILE A 96 -8.54 13.91 9.56
N PRO A 97 -8.04 14.69 10.55
CA PRO A 97 -8.60 16.03 10.83
C PRO A 97 -8.60 16.94 9.60
N ASP A 98 -7.44 17.07 8.93
CA ASP A 98 -7.30 17.91 7.73
C ASP A 98 -8.19 17.43 6.58
N TYR A 99 -8.29 16.11 6.37
CA TYR A 99 -9.15 15.56 5.32
C TYR A 99 -10.63 15.77 5.66
N VAL A 100 -11.05 15.54 6.90
CA VAL A 100 -12.46 15.76 7.29
C VAL A 100 -12.84 17.22 7.08
N GLU A 101 -12.01 18.15 7.55
CA GLU A 101 -12.26 19.59 7.40
C GLU A 101 -12.28 20.01 5.92
N SER A 102 -11.30 19.57 5.12
CA SER A 102 -11.22 19.92 3.71
C SER A 102 -12.37 19.31 2.89
N LEU A 103 -12.70 18.03 3.11
CA LEU A 103 -13.78 17.37 2.39
C LEU A 103 -15.16 17.97 2.75
N GLU A 104 -15.38 18.40 3.98
CA GLU A 104 -16.60 19.13 4.35
C GLU A 104 -16.65 20.53 3.72
N ARG A 105 -15.54 21.29 3.76
CA ARG A 105 -15.44 22.62 3.15
C ARG A 105 -15.78 22.60 1.66
N HIS A 106 -15.31 21.58 0.95
CA HIS A 106 -15.55 21.41 -0.49
C HIS A 106 -16.83 20.63 -0.82
N GLY A 107 -17.65 20.27 0.18
CA GLY A 107 -18.94 19.59 0.00
C GLY A 107 -18.86 18.11 -0.39
N HIS A 108 -17.69 17.48 -0.28
CA HIS A 108 -17.46 16.07 -0.63
C HIS A 108 -17.89 15.09 0.46
N LEU A 109 -18.02 15.57 1.70
CA LEU A 109 -18.37 14.78 2.86
C LEU A 109 -19.32 15.55 3.77
N LYS A 110 -20.37 14.88 4.25
CA LYS A 110 -21.29 15.42 5.25
C LYS A 110 -21.39 14.44 6.40
N LEU A 111 -20.74 14.77 7.52
CA LEU A 111 -20.74 13.93 8.71
C LEU A 111 -21.74 14.49 9.73
N ASN A 112 -22.45 13.61 10.43
CA ASN A 112 -23.11 14.00 11.67
C ASN A 112 -22.06 14.17 12.80
N SER A 113 -22.43 14.87 13.87
CA SER A 113 -21.54 15.23 14.97
C SER A 113 -20.91 14.00 15.66
N ASP A 114 -21.68 12.92 15.83
CA ASP A 114 -21.21 11.70 16.47
C ASP A 114 -20.21 10.93 15.59
N LEU A 115 -20.46 10.83 14.29
CA LEU A 115 -19.57 10.21 13.32
C LEU A 115 -18.24 10.97 13.23
N ARG A 116 -18.30 12.31 13.21
CA ARG A 116 -17.12 13.17 13.26
C ARG A 116 -16.29 12.89 14.51
N LYS A 117 -16.91 12.88 15.69
CA LYS A 117 -16.23 12.58 16.96
C LYS A 117 -15.56 11.20 16.95
N LYS A 118 -16.25 10.17 16.43
CA LYS A 118 -15.70 8.81 16.29
C LYS A 118 -14.50 8.77 15.33
N LEU A 119 -14.56 9.47 14.20
CA LEU A 119 -13.45 9.52 13.22
C LEU A 119 -12.23 10.25 13.79
N LEU A 120 -12.41 11.35 14.51
CA LEU A 120 -11.31 12.10 15.10
C LEU A 120 -10.67 11.37 16.30
N SER A 121 -11.43 10.54 17.01
CA SER A 121 -10.93 9.78 18.18
C SER A 121 -10.30 8.43 17.83
N VAL A 122 -10.46 7.94 16.60
CA VAL A 122 -10.01 6.59 16.23
C VAL A 122 -8.49 6.45 16.34
N SER A 123 -8.04 5.34 16.94
CA SER A 123 -6.62 5.05 17.08
C SER A 123 -6.02 4.48 15.79
N ALA A 124 -4.72 4.69 15.57
CA ALA A 124 -3.99 4.17 14.40
C ALA A 124 -4.10 2.64 14.28
N ALA A 125 -4.03 1.92 15.40
CA ALA A 125 -4.19 0.47 15.43
C ALA A 125 -5.62 0.03 15.03
N THR A 126 -6.64 0.80 15.43
CA THR A 126 -8.03 0.52 15.04
C THR A 126 -8.26 0.80 13.56
N ILE A 127 -7.71 1.90 13.02
CA ILE A 127 -7.70 2.19 11.59
C ILE A 127 -7.11 1.01 10.82
N ASP A 128 -5.92 0.53 11.22
CA ASP A 128 -5.25 -0.57 10.52
C ASP A 128 -6.09 -1.87 10.58
N ARG A 129 -6.71 -2.17 11.73
CA ARG A 129 -7.61 -3.33 11.87
C ARG A 129 -8.84 -3.22 10.98
N ILE A 130 -9.47 -2.05 10.93
CA ILE A 130 -10.63 -1.77 10.07
C ILE A 130 -10.26 -1.95 8.60
N LEU A 131 -9.14 -1.36 8.15
CA LEU A 131 -8.74 -1.35 6.74
C LEU A 131 -8.05 -2.63 6.27
N THR A 132 -7.80 -3.60 7.16
CA THR A 132 -7.06 -4.83 6.82
C THR A 132 -7.69 -5.60 5.64
N PRO A 133 -9.01 -5.87 5.61
CA PRO A 133 -9.64 -6.58 4.50
C PRO A 133 -9.47 -5.87 3.16
N MET A 134 -9.63 -4.54 3.14
CA MET A 134 -9.47 -3.73 1.92
C MET A 134 -8.03 -3.74 1.44
N ARG A 135 -7.07 -3.57 2.34
CA ARG A 135 -5.64 -3.54 2.00
C ARG A 135 -5.19 -4.84 1.35
N MET A 136 -5.64 -5.98 1.87
CA MET A 136 -5.32 -7.30 1.33
C MET A 136 -5.82 -7.47 -0.10
N LYS A 137 -6.98 -6.88 -0.45
CA LYS A 137 -7.52 -6.90 -1.81
C LYS A 137 -6.83 -5.86 -2.70
N ALA A 138 -6.67 -4.63 -2.20
CA ALA A 138 -6.10 -3.49 -2.92
C ALA A 138 -4.65 -3.70 -3.38
N HIS A 139 -3.81 -4.33 -2.55
CA HIS A 139 -2.38 -4.51 -2.85
C HIS A 139 -2.07 -5.89 -3.44
N GLY A 140 -3.07 -6.80 -3.50
CA GLY A 140 -2.86 -8.21 -3.79
C GLY A 140 -1.95 -8.92 -2.77
N ARG A 141 -1.80 -10.24 -2.88
CA ARG A 141 -0.77 -10.99 -2.15
C ARG A 141 0.60 -10.64 -2.75
N THR A 142 1.15 -9.47 -2.42
CA THR A 142 2.58 -9.23 -2.64
C THR A 142 3.34 -10.09 -1.64
N ASN A 143 3.76 -11.29 -2.06
CA ASN A 143 4.86 -11.98 -1.44
C ASN A 143 6.11 -11.11 -1.63
N ARG A 144 6.30 -10.13 -0.75
CA ARG A 144 7.60 -9.48 -0.56
C ARG A 144 8.54 -10.60 -0.13
N ARG A 145 9.29 -11.17 -1.08
CA ARG A 145 10.49 -11.92 -0.77
C ARG A 145 11.29 -11.00 0.15
N ARG A 146 11.44 -11.38 1.42
CA ARG A 146 12.39 -10.72 2.32
C ARG A 146 13.72 -10.80 1.58
N LYS A 147 14.24 -9.66 1.09
CA LYS A 147 15.61 -9.61 0.58
C LYS A 147 16.47 -10.15 1.73
N SER A 148 17.16 -11.27 1.52
CA SER A 148 18.12 -11.77 2.49
C SER A 148 19.16 -10.66 2.68
N HIS A 149 19.30 -10.17 3.90
CA HIS A 149 20.39 -9.25 4.21
C HIS A 149 21.70 -10.03 4.00
N MET A 150 22.51 -9.62 3.03
CA MET A 150 23.87 -10.17 2.89
C MET A 150 24.64 -9.88 4.17
N LYS A 151 25.12 -10.94 4.85
CA LYS A 151 25.84 -10.88 6.14
C LYS A 151 27.06 -9.95 6.10
N VAL A 152 27.68 -9.75 4.93
CA VAL A 152 28.86 -8.88 4.76
C VAL A 152 28.56 -7.40 5.08
N LYS A 153 27.38 -6.87 4.73
CA LYS A 153 26.97 -5.50 5.12
C LYS A 153 26.63 -5.39 6.62
N SER A 154 26.48 -6.52 7.32
CA SER A 154 26.11 -6.54 8.74
C SER A 154 27.30 -6.29 9.69
N GLN A 155 28.53 -6.38 9.17
CA GLN A 155 29.79 -6.26 9.94
C GLN A 155 30.46 -4.88 9.82
N ILE A 156 30.02 -4.03 8.88
CA ILE A 156 30.55 -2.68 8.70
C ILE A 156 29.78 -1.71 9.61
N PRO A 157 30.45 -1.01 10.55
CA PRO A 157 29.84 0.06 11.32
C PRO A 157 29.30 1.13 10.37
N VAL A 158 28.03 1.49 10.52
CA VAL A 158 27.45 2.61 9.77
C VAL A 158 27.61 3.83 10.66
N ARG A 159 28.44 4.79 10.23
CA ARG A 159 28.51 6.11 10.87
C ARG A 159 27.11 6.72 10.91
N THR A 160 26.77 7.19 12.09
CA THR A 160 25.52 7.86 12.42
C THR A 160 25.48 9.22 11.73
N PHE A 161 24.37 9.46 11.04
CA PHE A 161 23.63 10.70 10.71
C PHE A 161 23.99 12.08 11.35
N ALA A 162 25.16 12.27 11.93
CA ALA A 162 25.44 13.28 12.93
C ALA A 162 26.06 14.57 12.38
N ASP A 163 26.19 14.73 11.07
CA ASP A 163 26.94 15.86 10.51
C ASP A 163 26.05 17.10 10.23
N TRP A 164 24.71 16.97 10.19
CA TRP A 164 23.79 18.07 9.81
C TRP A 164 23.19 18.88 10.97
N ASP A 165 23.40 18.46 12.23
CA ASP A 165 22.93 19.15 13.46
C ASP A 165 21.51 19.75 13.42
N GLU A 166 20.55 19.04 12.78
CA GLU A 166 19.17 19.50 12.53
C GLU A 166 19.10 20.91 11.91
N PRO A 167 19.42 21.04 10.59
CA PRO A 167 19.56 22.34 9.97
C PRO A 167 18.22 23.08 9.93
N ALA A 168 18.29 24.41 9.84
CA ALA A 168 17.12 25.23 9.59
C ALA A 168 16.44 24.82 8.27
N PRO A 169 15.14 25.06 8.08
CA PRO A 169 14.53 24.91 6.77
C PRO A 169 15.23 25.80 5.74
N GLY A 170 15.51 25.24 4.56
CA GLY A 170 16.20 25.94 3.46
C GLY A 170 17.40 25.19 2.90
N TYR A 171 17.80 24.09 3.52
CA TYR A 171 18.88 23.21 3.04
C TYR A 171 18.29 22.00 2.33
N PHE A 172 18.55 21.86 1.03
CA PHE A 172 17.93 20.87 0.18
C PHE A 172 18.93 19.81 -0.32
N GLU A 173 18.60 18.54 -0.13
CA GLU A 173 19.23 17.47 -0.91
C GLU A 173 18.62 17.43 -2.31
N THR A 174 19.46 17.30 -3.32
CA THR A 174 19.07 17.32 -4.73
C THR A 174 19.55 16.08 -5.49
N ASP A 175 18.67 15.49 -6.32
CA ASP A 175 18.98 14.31 -7.13
C ASP A 175 18.17 14.30 -8.45
N LEU A 176 18.65 13.53 -9.44
CA LEU A 176 17.96 13.27 -10.71
C LEU A 176 17.37 11.86 -10.76
N VAL A 177 16.06 11.78 -10.92
CA VAL A 177 15.35 10.51 -11.12
C VAL A 177 15.12 10.26 -12.60
N ALA A 178 15.84 9.30 -13.18
CA ALA A 178 15.65 8.88 -14.56
C ALA A 178 14.36 8.06 -14.77
N HIS A 179 13.57 8.38 -15.79
CA HIS A 179 12.38 7.61 -16.21
C HIS A 179 12.69 6.73 -17.41
N ASN A 180 13.55 5.73 -17.20
CA ASN A 180 14.16 4.94 -18.27
C ASN A 180 13.60 3.52 -18.43
N GLY A 181 12.58 3.11 -17.67
CA GLY A 181 12.03 1.76 -17.78
C GLY A 181 12.92 0.64 -17.23
N GLY A 182 14.04 0.96 -16.59
CA GLY A 182 15.08 -0.01 -16.20
C GLY A 182 16.17 -0.24 -17.25
N LEU A 183 16.13 0.48 -18.39
CA LEU A 183 17.13 0.41 -19.46
C LEU A 183 17.81 1.78 -19.60
N SER A 184 19.10 1.86 -19.28
CA SER A 184 19.85 3.12 -19.34
C SER A 184 20.16 3.60 -20.77
N ALA A 185 19.97 2.76 -21.78
CA ALA A 185 20.28 3.10 -23.17
C ALA A 185 19.22 4.02 -23.81
N GLY A 186 19.68 5.12 -24.43
CA GLY A 186 18.89 6.09 -25.19
C GLY A 186 18.26 7.22 -24.34
N SER A 187 17.72 8.25 -24.99
CA SER A 187 17.12 9.41 -24.30
C SER A 187 15.96 9.02 -23.39
N CYS A 188 15.81 9.74 -22.28
CA CYS A 188 14.66 9.67 -21.40
C CYS A 188 14.48 10.98 -20.64
N VAL A 189 13.23 11.22 -20.21
CA VAL A 189 12.88 12.33 -19.34
C VAL A 189 13.41 12.04 -17.92
N HIS A 190 13.87 13.09 -17.24
CA HIS A 190 14.34 13.03 -15.87
C HIS A 190 13.43 13.87 -14.97
N SER A 191 13.50 13.64 -13.66
CA SER A 191 12.94 14.57 -12.68
C SER A 191 14.06 15.07 -11.78
N LEU A 192 14.28 16.39 -11.79
CA LEU A 192 15.04 17.06 -10.74
C LEU A 192 14.19 17.08 -9.48
N VAL A 193 14.73 16.62 -8.37
CA VAL A 193 14.04 16.53 -7.08
C VAL A 193 14.84 17.32 -6.07
N LEU A 194 14.17 18.24 -5.36
CA LEU A 194 14.73 18.97 -4.23
C LEU A 194 13.97 18.52 -2.98
N THR A 195 14.67 18.17 -1.90
CA THR A 195 14.04 17.86 -0.61
C THR A 195 14.72 18.62 0.54
N ASP A 196 13.95 19.47 1.21
CA ASP A 196 14.40 20.17 2.41
C ASP A 196 14.65 19.16 3.54
N ILE A 197 15.84 19.20 4.14
CA ILE A 197 16.28 18.26 5.17
C ILE A 197 15.46 18.44 6.47
N SER A 198 15.07 19.69 6.78
CA SER A 198 14.42 20.04 8.04
C SER A 198 12.95 19.59 8.08
N SER A 199 12.17 19.98 7.08
CA SER A 199 10.73 19.74 6.98
C SER A 199 10.39 18.53 6.12
N GLY A 200 11.31 18.08 5.25
CA GLY A 200 11.01 17.12 4.20
C GLY A 200 10.11 17.70 3.11
N TRP A 201 10.07 19.02 2.91
CA TRP A 201 9.40 19.66 1.79
C TRP A 201 10.03 19.18 0.49
N THR A 202 9.22 18.67 -0.46
CA THR A 202 9.74 18.08 -1.69
C THR A 202 9.17 18.81 -2.91
N GLU A 203 10.06 19.28 -3.78
CA GLU A 203 9.74 19.84 -5.09
C GLU A 203 10.28 18.96 -6.21
N CYS A 204 9.62 18.98 -7.36
CA CYS A 204 10.03 18.21 -8.53
C CYS A 204 9.82 19.00 -9.83
N VAL A 205 10.80 18.95 -10.73
CA VAL A 205 10.71 19.52 -12.08
C VAL A 205 11.03 18.45 -13.11
N ALA A 206 10.25 18.41 -14.19
CA ALA A 206 10.50 17.51 -15.31
C ALA A 206 11.55 18.09 -16.25
N LEU A 207 12.61 17.33 -16.54
CA LEU A 207 13.66 17.71 -17.49
C LEU A 207 13.58 16.80 -18.72
N VAL A 208 13.54 17.40 -19.91
CA VAL A 208 13.47 16.65 -21.18
C VAL A 208 14.73 15.83 -21.46
N ALA A 209 15.86 16.27 -20.92
CA ALA A 209 17.16 15.63 -21.04
C ALA A 209 17.99 15.86 -19.78
N ARG A 210 19.07 15.09 -19.64
CA ARG A 210 20.07 15.26 -18.60
C ARG A 210 21.14 16.24 -19.08
N ALA A 211 20.93 17.53 -18.83
CA ALA A 211 21.81 18.61 -19.24
C ALA A 211 21.99 19.61 -18.09
N GLN A 212 23.21 20.15 -17.93
CA GLN A 212 23.56 21.06 -16.85
C GLN A 212 22.76 22.37 -16.92
N THR A 213 22.61 22.95 -18.12
CA THR A 213 21.82 24.18 -18.33
C THR A 213 20.38 24.04 -17.88
N LEU A 214 19.73 22.93 -18.21
CA LEU A 214 18.36 22.63 -17.79
C LEU A 214 18.22 22.47 -16.27
N VAL A 215 19.29 22.07 -15.56
CA VAL A 215 19.27 21.99 -14.10
C VAL A 215 19.28 23.39 -13.50
N ILE A 216 20.12 24.31 -14.00
CA ILE A 216 20.18 25.69 -13.51
C ILE A 216 18.84 26.40 -13.75
N GLU A 217 18.28 26.34 -14.96
CA GLU A 217 16.96 26.91 -15.27
C GLU A 217 15.85 26.34 -14.36
N ALA A 218 15.93 25.05 -14.04
CA ALA A 218 14.97 24.42 -13.14
C ALA A 218 15.14 24.86 -11.69
N LEU A 219 16.37 25.12 -11.23
CA LEU A 219 16.64 25.64 -9.89
C LEU A 219 16.12 27.07 -9.74
N GLU A 220 16.37 27.94 -10.71
CA GLU A 220 15.83 29.31 -10.75
C GLU A 220 14.28 29.29 -10.69
N ALA A 221 13.66 28.45 -11.52
CA ALA A 221 12.21 28.29 -11.53
C ALA A 221 11.66 27.75 -10.21
N LEU A 222 12.40 26.89 -9.50
CA LEU A 222 11.99 26.35 -8.21
C LEU A 222 12.17 27.33 -7.07
N GLN A 223 13.27 28.09 -7.05
CA GLN A 223 13.56 29.04 -5.97
C GLN A 223 12.42 30.05 -5.79
N SER A 224 11.84 30.55 -6.89
CA SER A 224 10.68 31.45 -6.86
C SER A 224 9.39 30.81 -6.32
N GLN A 225 9.30 29.48 -6.29
CA GLN A 225 8.10 28.72 -5.88
C GLN A 225 8.19 28.18 -4.45
N LEU A 226 9.39 28.18 -3.86
CA LEU A 226 9.61 27.65 -2.53
C LEU A 226 8.93 28.55 -1.48
N PRO A 227 8.28 27.96 -0.46
CA PRO A 227 7.69 28.74 0.62
C PRO A 227 8.75 29.28 1.60
N ILE A 228 10.00 28.82 1.48
CA ILE A 228 11.15 29.13 2.34
C ILE A 228 12.35 29.49 1.46
N PRO A 229 13.31 30.30 1.96
CA PRO A 229 14.51 30.60 1.21
C PRO A 229 15.31 29.33 0.91
N LEU A 230 15.98 29.33 -0.24
CA LEU A 230 16.99 28.34 -0.59
C LEU A 230 18.32 28.81 0.00
N LEU A 231 18.78 28.14 1.05
CA LEU A 231 20.00 28.48 1.78
C LEU A 231 21.18 27.58 1.41
N GLY A 232 20.89 26.33 1.05
CA GLY A 232 21.92 25.39 0.64
C GLY A 232 21.40 24.25 -0.22
N ILE A 233 22.30 23.73 -1.06
CA ILE A 233 22.07 22.60 -1.93
C ILE A 233 23.14 21.54 -1.67
N ASP A 234 22.72 20.32 -1.34
CA ASP A 234 23.57 19.15 -1.24
C ASP A 234 23.31 18.18 -2.41
N THR A 235 24.34 17.86 -3.20
CA THR A 235 24.22 16.92 -4.33
C THR A 235 25.09 15.68 -4.18
N ASP A 236 24.85 14.71 -5.06
CA ASP A 236 25.79 13.62 -5.24
C ASP A 236 26.99 14.09 -6.08
N ASN A 237 27.91 13.17 -6.35
CA ASN A 237 29.07 13.46 -7.18
C ASN A 237 28.77 13.28 -8.68
N ASP A 238 27.51 13.44 -9.12
CA ASP A 238 27.15 13.40 -10.54
C ASP A 238 27.68 14.64 -11.27
N GLY A 239 28.35 14.43 -12.41
CA GLY A 239 28.89 15.50 -13.25
C GLY A 239 27.83 16.48 -13.81
N VAL A 240 26.54 16.16 -13.70
CA VAL A 240 25.46 17.13 -14.01
C VAL A 240 25.37 18.23 -12.95
N PHE A 241 25.75 17.96 -11.71
CA PHE A 241 25.78 18.94 -10.62
C PHE A 241 27.18 19.50 -10.37
N ILE A 242 28.21 18.67 -10.56
CA ILE A 242 29.61 19.07 -10.34
C ILE A 242 30.16 19.77 -11.59
N ASN A 243 29.83 21.06 -11.75
CA ASN A 243 30.31 21.92 -12.83
C ASN A 243 30.36 23.40 -12.41
N GLU A 244 31.08 24.22 -13.19
CA GLU A 244 31.23 25.66 -12.92
C GLU A 244 29.92 26.45 -12.94
N SER A 245 28.94 26.04 -13.76
CA SER A 245 27.66 26.74 -13.85
C SER A 245 26.86 26.62 -12.55
N MET A 246 26.92 25.46 -11.90
CA MET A 246 26.31 25.23 -10.59
C MET A 246 26.99 26.08 -9.51
N ILE A 247 28.33 26.16 -9.52
CA ILE A 247 29.07 27.00 -8.58
C ILE A 247 28.68 28.47 -8.76
N LYS A 248 28.69 28.98 -10.00
CA LYS A 248 28.30 30.36 -10.32
C LYS A 248 26.86 30.68 -9.91
N TYR A 249 25.94 29.74 -10.13
CA TYR A 249 24.55 29.88 -9.69
C TYR A 249 24.46 29.99 -8.17
N CYS A 250 25.16 29.12 -7.44
CA CYS A 250 25.16 29.13 -5.98
C CYS A 250 25.79 30.41 -5.42
N GLU A 251 26.92 30.86 -5.97
CA GLU A 251 27.59 32.11 -5.59
C GLU A 251 26.71 33.34 -5.86
N SER A 252 26.01 33.39 -7.00
CA SER A 252 25.17 34.55 -7.35
C SER A 252 23.87 34.63 -6.55
N HIS A 253 23.41 33.51 -5.98
CA HIS A 253 22.19 33.44 -5.18
C HIS A 253 22.44 33.30 -3.68
N ASP A 254 23.71 33.40 -3.24
CA ASP A 254 24.13 33.20 -1.84
C ASP A 254 23.65 31.86 -1.25
N VAL A 255 23.80 30.80 -2.05
CA VAL A 255 23.40 29.42 -1.69
C VAL A 255 24.64 28.61 -1.38
N GLU A 256 24.68 28.00 -0.19
CA GLU A 256 25.76 27.09 0.18
C GLU A 256 25.71 25.82 -0.69
N PHE A 257 26.81 25.48 -1.36
CA PHE A 257 26.87 24.28 -2.19
C PHE A 257 27.76 23.20 -1.56
N THR A 258 27.14 22.08 -1.18
CA THR A 258 27.82 20.93 -0.59
C THR A 258 27.67 19.67 -1.44
N ARG A 259 28.54 18.69 -1.22
CA ARG A 259 28.44 17.38 -1.87
C ARG A 259 28.66 16.24 -0.90
N SER A 260 27.94 15.14 -1.12
CA SER A 260 28.14 13.90 -0.40
C SER A 260 29.55 13.33 -0.58
N ARG A 261 30.05 12.59 0.43
CA ARG A 261 31.36 11.94 0.36
C ARG A 261 31.34 10.77 -0.61
N ALA A 262 32.41 10.63 -1.39
CA ALA A 262 32.55 9.52 -2.32
C ALA A 262 32.37 8.16 -1.62
N TYR A 263 31.51 7.30 -2.18
CA TYR A 263 31.18 5.96 -1.70
C TYR A 263 30.40 5.86 -0.36
N VAL A 264 29.85 6.97 0.16
CA VAL A 264 29.03 6.98 1.39
C VAL A 264 27.53 7.07 1.06
N LYS A 265 26.91 5.92 0.76
CA LYS A 265 25.47 5.82 0.37
C LYS A 265 24.45 6.29 1.41
N ASN A 266 24.86 6.71 2.61
CA ASN A 266 23.92 7.22 3.63
C ASN A 266 23.90 8.75 3.68
N ASP A 267 24.78 9.45 2.96
CA ASP A 267 24.87 10.91 3.03
C ASP A 267 23.65 11.59 2.37
N GLN A 268 22.94 10.89 1.45
CA GLN A 268 21.75 11.37 0.75
C GLN A 268 20.46 10.59 1.09
N ALA A 269 20.34 10.18 2.35
CA ALA A 269 19.28 9.27 2.75
C ALA A 269 17.87 9.88 2.64
N TRP A 270 17.74 11.21 2.71
CA TRP A 270 16.43 11.87 2.66
C TRP A 270 15.89 11.91 1.24
N ILE A 271 16.71 12.31 0.27
CA ILE A 271 16.33 12.37 -1.15
C ILE A 271 16.08 10.99 -1.71
N GLU A 272 16.90 9.97 -1.39
CA GLU A 272 16.65 8.59 -1.82
C GLU A 272 15.26 8.09 -1.34
N GLN A 273 14.91 8.40 -0.08
CA GLN A 273 13.61 8.06 0.47
C GLN A 273 12.48 8.78 -0.28
N LYS A 274 12.65 10.07 -0.60
CA LYS A 274 11.66 10.87 -1.31
C LYS A 274 11.51 10.50 -2.77
N ASN A 275 12.59 10.14 -3.46
CA ASN A 275 12.55 9.61 -4.81
C ASN A 275 11.65 8.37 -4.88
N GLY A 276 11.76 7.46 -3.90
CA GLY A 276 10.87 6.32 -3.79
C GLY A 276 9.43 6.68 -3.38
N ALA A 277 9.27 7.54 -2.37
CA ALA A 277 7.98 7.83 -1.74
C ALA A 277 7.10 8.84 -2.51
N VAL A 278 7.72 9.68 -3.34
CA VAL A 278 7.06 10.73 -4.14
C VAL A 278 7.20 10.36 -5.62
N VAL A 279 8.38 10.50 -6.22
CA VAL A 279 8.53 10.35 -7.68
C VAL A 279 8.11 8.97 -8.16
N ARG A 280 8.70 7.89 -7.63
CA ARG A 280 8.35 6.52 -8.08
C ARG A 280 6.93 6.11 -7.66
N ARG A 281 6.40 6.69 -6.59
CA ARG A 281 5.02 6.43 -6.15
C ARG A 281 3.99 7.06 -7.09
N PHE A 282 4.22 8.27 -7.59
CA PHE A 282 3.27 8.98 -8.45
C PHE A 282 3.56 8.80 -9.94
N VAL A 283 4.80 8.62 -10.36
CA VAL A 283 5.16 8.49 -11.79
C VAL A 283 5.32 7.02 -12.19
N GLY A 284 5.77 6.17 -11.28
CA GLY A 284 6.11 4.78 -11.59
C GLY A 284 7.54 4.60 -12.12
N HIS A 285 7.75 3.49 -12.81
CA HIS A 285 9.07 3.07 -13.33
C HIS A 285 9.12 2.99 -14.85
N GLN A 286 8.05 3.38 -15.54
CA GLN A 286 7.96 3.29 -16.99
C GLN A 286 8.95 4.23 -17.68
N ARG A 287 9.22 3.95 -18.96
CA ARG A 287 10.09 4.79 -19.77
C ARG A 287 9.30 5.98 -20.33
N LEU A 288 9.78 7.20 -20.09
CA LEU A 288 9.21 8.43 -20.61
C LEU A 288 10.19 9.08 -21.59
N LYS A 289 9.70 9.50 -22.76
CA LYS A 289 10.49 10.14 -23.82
C LYS A 289 9.73 11.30 -24.46
N GLY A 290 10.47 12.28 -24.93
CA GLY A 290 9.95 13.40 -25.71
C GLY A 290 9.29 14.50 -24.87
N ILE A 291 9.01 15.60 -25.55
CA ILE A 291 8.48 16.83 -24.94
C ILE A 291 7.08 16.59 -24.35
N LEU A 292 6.22 15.85 -25.05
CA LEU A 292 4.87 15.56 -24.56
C LEU A 292 4.89 14.86 -23.20
N ALA A 293 5.72 13.82 -23.04
CA ALA A 293 5.85 13.12 -21.76
C ALA A 293 6.40 14.05 -20.65
N ALA A 294 7.37 14.90 -20.98
CA ALA A 294 7.93 15.87 -20.04
C ALA A 294 6.90 16.93 -19.61
N GLN A 295 6.06 17.43 -20.52
CA GLN A 295 5.00 18.38 -20.21
C GLN A 295 3.93 17.78 -19.29
N VAL A 296 3.48 16.56 -19.58
CA VAL A 296 2.51 15.85 -18.71
C VAL A 296 3.14 15.56 -17.35
N LEU A 297 4.40 15.15 -17.32
CA LEU A 297 5.15 14.95 -16.07
C LEU A 297 5.30 16.24 -15.26
N GLY A 298 5.58 17.37 -15.92
CA GLY A 298 5.66 18.68 -15.27
C GLY A 298 4.31 19.11 -14.67
N ARG A 299 3.20 18.90 -15.39
CA ARG A 299 1.85 19.12 -14.85
C ARG A 299 1.58 18.24 -13.63
N LEU A 300 1.97 16.96 -13.70
CA LEU A 300 1.83 16.03 -12.59
C LEU A 300 2.60 16.52 -11.36
N HIS A 301 3.87 16.93 -11.54
CA HIS A 301 4.70 17.44 -10.45
C HIS A 301 4.14 18.69 -9.77
N ARG A 302 3.55 19.61 -10.53
CA ARG A 302 2.87 20.81 -9.97
C ARG A 302 1.70 20.46 -9.05
N LEU A 303 1.00 19.35 -9.29
CA LEU A 303 -0.09 18.89 -8.42
C LEU A 303 0.43 18.02 -7.27
N THR A 304 1.42 17.15 -7.53
CA THR A 304 1.96 16.27 -6.50
C THR A 304 2.71 17.04 -5.43
N ARG A 305 3.38 18.16 -5.74
CA ARG A 305 3.98 19.02 -4.71
C ARG A 305 2.95 19.50 -3.69
N LEU A 306 1.78 19.95 -4.16
CA LEU A 306 0.69 20.43 -3.31
C LEU A 306 0.09 19.29 -2.51
N TYR A 307 -0.22 18.18 -3.18
CA TYR A 307 -0.82 17.03 -2.53
C TYR A 307 0.12 16.42 -1.46
N VAL A 308 1.41 16.29 -1.75
CA VAL A 308 2.38 15.69 -0.83
C VAL A 308 2.72 16.62 0.32
N ASN A 309 3.05 17.89 0.04
CA ASN A 309 3.55 18.79 1.07
C ASN A 309 2.45 19.23 2.04
N PHE A 310 1.19 19.27 1.62
CA PHE A 310 0.06 19.71 2.45
C PHE A 310 -0.81 18.59 3.03
N PHE A 311 -0.86 17.41 2.41
CA PHE A 311 -1.83 16.36 2.81
C PHE A 311 -1.23 14.97 3.03
N GLN A 312 0.10 14.80 2.89
CA GLN A 312 0.74 13.49 3.08
C GLN A 312 1.72 13.51 4.27
N PRO A 313 1.25 13.22 5.49
CA PRO A 313 2.13 13.14 6.66
C PRO A 313 3.22 12.11 6.43
N SER A 314 4.48 12.39 6.74
CA SER A 314 5.59 11.43 6.61
C SER A 314 6.26 11.21 7.96
N PHE A 315 7.00 10.12 8.13
CA PHE A 315 7.88 9.97 9.30
C PHE A 315 9.22 10.64 9.01
N LYS A 316 9.75 11.39 9.99
CA LYS A 316 11.12 11.90 9.98
C LYS A 316 11.95 11.05 10.94
N LEU A 317 13.11 10.56 10.48
CA LEU A 317 14.03 9.79 11.32
C LEU A 317 14.58 10.73 12.42
N ARG A 318 14.45 10.31 13.67
CA ARG A 318 14.97 11.05 14.84
C ARG A 318 16.35 10.54 15.22
N GLN A 319 16.47 9.22 15.32
CA GLN A 319 17.73 8.59 15.71
C GLN A 319 17.86 7.23 15.01
N LYS A 320 19.09 6.87 14.68
CA LYS A 320 19.44 5.54 14.19
C LYS A 320 20.64 5.05 14.98
N MET A 321 20.43 4.01 15.77
CA MET A 321 21.49 3.36 16.54
C MET A 321 21.70 1.94 16.02
N ARG A 322 22.95 1.49 15.97
CA ARG A 322 23.29 0.12 15.61
C ARG A 322 23.88 -0.60 16.81
N VAL A 323 23.29 -1.74 17.16
CA VAL A 323 23.79 -2.63 18.22
C VAL A 323 24.08 -3.98 17.59
N GLY A 324 25.36 -4.25 17.32
CA GLY A 324 25.81 -5.40 16.53
C GLY A 324 25.15 -5.45 15.14
N ALA A 325 24.44 -6.54 14.85
CA ALA A 325 23.73 -6.73 13.58
C ALA A 325 22.36 -6.03 13.51
N LYS A 326 21.83 -5.50 14.63
CA LYS A 326 20.50 -4.89 14.67
C LYS A 326 20.61 -3.37 14.53
N VAL A 327 19.75 -2.79 13.70
CA VAL A 327 19.59 -1.34 13.55
C VAL A 327 18.27 -0.93 14.18
N TYR A 328 18.33 -0.09 15.20
CA TYR A 328 17.19 0.54 15.85
C TYR A 328 17.00 1.93 15.24
N LYS A 329 15.76 2.25 14.87
CA LYS A 329 15.39 3.56 14.34
C LYS A 329 14.25 4.12 15.17
N SER A 330 14.42 5.31 15.72
CA SER A 330 13.34 6.09 16.33
C SER A 330 12.94 7.20 15.35
N TYR A 331 11.66 7.56 15.36
CA TYR A 331 11.09 8.53 14.43
C TYR A 331 10.27 9.54 15.22
N PHE A 332 10.22 10.77 14.71
CA PHE A 332 9.22 11.74 15.15
C PHE A 332 7.80 11.27 14.76
N PRO A 333 6.76 11.75 15.47
CA PRO A 333 5.38 11.59 15.03
C PRO A 333 5.22 12.03 13.56
N PRO A 334 4.39 11.34 12.76
CA PRO A 334 4.24 11.70 11.38
C PRO A 334 3.57 13.07 11.25
N ALA A 335 4.07 13.90 10.34
CA ALA A 335 3.57 15.25 10.07
C ALA A 335 3.76 15.57 8.59
N THR A 336 2.92 16.44 8.02
CA THR A 336 3.15 16.91 6.65
C THR A 336 4.35 17.86 6.64
N PRO A 337 5.06 18.00 5.51
CA PRO A 337 6.08 19.04 5.37
C PRO A 337 5.57 20.44 5.73
N CYS A 338 4.36 20.80 5.30
CA CYS A 338 3.71 22.05 5.66
C CYS A 338 3.56 22.20 7.19
N ASP A 339 3.04 21.20 7.90
CA ASP A 339 2.90 21.28 9.37
C ASP A 339 4.25 21.40 10.09
N ARG A 340 5.33 20.87 9.52
CA ARG A 340 6.68 21.04 10.08
C ARG A 340 7.19 22.46 9.88
N LEU A 341 6.96 23.06 8.70
CA LEU A 341 7.31 24.46 8.46
C LEU A 341 6.50 25.41 9.34
N LEU A 342 5.19 25.19 9.47
CA LEU A 342 4.32 26.00 10.33
C LEU A 342 4.74 25.97 11.81
N LYS A 343 5.33 24.87 12.27
CA LYS A 343 5.82 24.70 13.64
C LYS A 343 7.26 25.14 13.85
N ASN A 344 8.00 25.45 12.79
CA ASN A 344 9.41 25.80 12.90
C ASN A 344 9.54 27.31 13.17
N GLU A 345 10.25 27.65 14.25
CA GLU A 345 10.46 29.03 14.69
C GLU A 345 11.32 29.84 13.71
N LYS A 346 12.18 29.18 12.93
CA LYS A 346 13.06 29.82 11.94
C LYS A 346 12.35 30.15 10.62
N VAL A 347 11.07 29.80 10.47
CA VAL A 347 10.26 30.16 9.30
C VAL A 347 9.51 31.45 9.61
N SER A 348 9.57 32.42 8.70
CA SER A 348 8.91 33.72 8.88
C SER A 348 7.38 33.59 8.98
N GLU A 349 6.72 34.50 9.68
CA GLU A 349 5.26 34.46 9.80
C GLU A 349 4.56 34.74 8.47
N GLU A 350 5.14 35.55 7.58
CA GLU A 350 4.63 35.78 6.22
C GLU A 350 4.64 34.48 5.41
N ALA A 351 5.72 33.70 5.51
CA ALA A 351 5.78 32.39 4.87
C ALA A 351 4.74 31.41 5.44
N LYS A 352 4.55 31.41 6.77
CA LYS A 352 3.52 30.59 7.42
C LYS A 352 2.11 30.99 6.99
N GLU A 353 1.84 32.28 6.87
CA GLU A 353 0.52 32.76 6.44
C GLU A 353 0.21 32.35 5.01
N ARG A 354 1.16 32.54 4.08
CA ARG A 354 1.02 32.03 2.70
C ARG A 354 0.76 30.53 2.65
N LEU A 355 1.43 29.74 3.51
CA LEU A 355 1.18 28.30 3.61
C LEU A 355 -0.24 27.99 4.12
N ARG A 356 -0.75 28.73 5.12
CA ARG A 356 -2.12 28.55 5.64
C ARG A 356 -3.16 28.92 4.58
N GLU A 357 -3.02 30.05 3.92
CA GLU A 357 -3.88 30.52 2.82
C GLU A 357 -3.90 29.50 1.69
N GLN A 358 -2.72 29.04 1.26
CA GLN A 358 -2.61 28.03 0.23
C GLN A 358 -3.32 26.74 0.65
N LYS A 359 -3.08 26.23 1.87
CA LYS A 359 -3.74 25.01 2.38
C LYS A 359 -5.27 25.16 2.39
N ALA A 360 -5.79 26.33 2.76
CA ALA A 360 -7.22 26.59 2.85
C ALA A 360 -7.93 26.45 1.48
N CYS A 361 -7.26 26.90 0.41
CA CYS A 361 -7.77 26.87 -0.97
C CYS A 361 -7.66 25.48 -1.65
N LEU A 362 -6.88 24.55 -1.09
CA LEU A 362 -6.65 23.25 -1.71
C LEU A 362 -7.77 22.24 -1.40
N ASP A 363 -8.10 21.44 -2.40
CA ASP A 363 -8.97 20.27 -2.31
C ASP A 363 -8.14 19.00 -2.57
N PRO A 364 -7.87 18.16 -1.55
CA PRO A 364 -7.05 16.96 -1.71
C PRO A 364 -7.70 15.92 -2.63
N VAL A 365 -9.04 15.89 -2.75
CA VAL A 365 -9.73 14.94 -3.63
C VAL A 365 -9.64 15.38 -5.08
N ARG A 366 -9.85 16.67 -5.35
CA ARG A 366 -9.65 17.23 -6.69
C ARG A 366 -8.19 17.10 -7.14
N LEU A 367 -7.23 17.39 -6.26
CA LEU A 367 -5.81 17.16 -6.54
C LEU A 367 -5.55 15.69 -6.89
N LEU A 368 -6.04 14.76 -6.08
CA LEU A 368 -5.87 13.33 -6.33
C LEU A 368 -6.52 12.89 -7.64
N HIS A 369 -7.71 13.40 -7.94
CA HIS A 369 -8.43 13.11 -9.18
C HIS A 369 -7.59 13.50 -10.41
N THR A 370 -7.15 14.75 -10.48
CA THR A 370 -6.35 15.23 -11.62
C THR A 370 -4.97 14.56 -11.67
N ILE A 371 -4.38 14.22 -10.52
CA ILE A 371 -3.18 13.36 -10.47
C ILE A 371 -3.45 12.01 -11.15
N ARG A 372 -4.61 11.38 -10.91
CA ARG A 372 -4.97 10.09 -11.52
C ARG A 372 -5.18 10.19 -13.02
N GLU A 373 -5.78 11.28 -13.50
CA GLU A 373 -5.94 11.56 -14.93
C GLU A 373 -4.58 11.70 -15.61
N LEU A 374 -3.68 12.52 -15.06
CA LEU A 374 -2.34 12.69 -15.60
C LEU A 374 -1.51 11.40 -15.56
N GLN A 375 -1.68 10.58 -14.51
CA GLN A 375 -1.09 9.24 -14.46
C GLN A 375 -1.62 8.34 -15.57
N ALA A 376 -2.91 8.41 -15.89
CA ALA A 376 -3.50 7.65 -16.99
C ALA A 376 -2.93 8.09 -18.34
N THR A 377 -2.79 9.40 -18.56
CA THR A 377 -2.15 9.97 -19.75
C THR A 377 -0.69 9.54 -19.87
N LEU A 378 0.11 9.62 -18.78
CA LEU A 378 1.49 9.14 -18.79
C LEU A 378 1.59 7.65 -19.09
N ALA A 379 0.71 6.84 -18.50
CA ALA A 379 0.67 5.40 -18.75
C ALA A 379 0.33 5.08 -20.22
N ALA A 380 -0.57 5.84 -20.84
CA ALA A 380 -0.89 5.73 -22.26
C ALA A 380 0.32 6.07 -23.13
N ILE A 381 0.97 7.22 -22.88
CA ILE A 381 2.20 7.66 -23.61
C ILE A 381 3.32 6.61 -23.48
N ALA A 382 3.49 6.02 -22.30
CA ALA A 382 4.52 5.00 -22.08
C ALA A 382 4.18 3.63 -22.72
N SER A 383 2.90 3.34 -22.93
CA SER A 383 2.41 2.07 -23.50
C SER A 383 2.31 2.09 -25.02
N SER A 384 2.13 3.28 -25.63
CA SER A 384 2.17 3.47 -27.08
C SER A 384 3.59 3.21 -27.60
N LYS A 385 3.92 1.94 -27.85
CA LYS A 385 5.02 1.55 -28.72
C LYS A 385 4.67 2.01 -30.15
N GLY A 386 4.96 3.26 -30.47
CA GLY A 386 5.01 3.76 -31.86
C GLY A 386 3.75 3.56 -32.71
N SER A 387 2.54 3.69 -32.15
CA SER A 387 1.30 3.71 -32.95
C SER A 387 0.56 5.01 -32.68
N GLU A 388 0.29 5.75 -33.76
CA GLU A 388 -0.26 7.11 -33.80
C GLU A 388 -1.72 7.23 -33.35
N ASN A 389 -2.37 6.15 -32.91
CA ASN A 389 -3.73 6.19 -32.38
C ASN A 389 -3.72 6.25 -30.85
N GLY A 390 -3.31 7.41 -30.32
CA GLY A 390 -3.34 7.73 -28.90
C GLY A 390 -4.77 7.97 -28.40
N ALA A 391 -5.52 6.91 -28.15
CA ALA A 391 -6.77 7.03 -27.41
C ALA A 391 -6.46 7.52 -25.99
N THR A 392 -6.70 8.81 -25.73
CA THR A 392 -6.67 9.37 -24.39
C THR A 392 -7.74 8.66 -23.55
N PRO A 393 -7.39 8.15 -22.35
CA PRO A 393 -8.37 7.53 -21.48
C PRO A 393 -9.49 8.54 -21.18
N GLU A 394 -10.75 8.12 -21.29
CA GLU A 394 -11.91 8.96 -20.96
C GLU A 394 -11.74 9.54 -19.55
N SER A 395 -11.69 10.87 -19.46
CA SER A 395 -11.68 11.61 -18.20
C SER A 395 -13.05 11.48 -17.56
N LYS A 396 -13.08 10.89 -16.35
CA LYS A 396 -14.29 10.83 -15.54
C LYS A 396 -14.51 12.17 -14.87
N SER A 397 -15.75 12.57 -14.67
CA SER A 397 -16.04 13.77 -13.89
C SER A 397 -15.60 13.60 -12.41
N LEU A 398 -15.28 14.70 -11.72
CA LEU A 398 -14.96 14.67 -10.29
C LEU A 398 -16.10 14.05 -9.47
N ALA A 399 -17.36 14.30 -9.85
CA ALA A 399 -18.54 13.73 -9.20
C ALA A 399 -18.59 12.20 -9.34
N GLU A 400 -18.26 11.65 -10.51
CA GLU A 400 -18.15 10.20 -10.71
C GLU A 400 -16.98 9.60 -9.91
N PHE A 401 -15.84 10.29 -9.87
CA PHE A 401 -14.71 9.87 -9.08
C PHE A 401 -15.06 9.77 -7.59
N LEU A 402 -15.74 10.77 -7.05
CA LEU A 402 -16.23 10.78 -5.66
C LEU A 402 -17.19 9.62 -5.37
N LYS A 403 -18.14 9.33 -6.28
CA LYS A 403 -19.07 8.19 -6.15
C LYS A 403 -18.32 6.85 -6.13
N GLN A 404 -17.21 6.73 -6.86
CA GLN A 404 -16.41 5.52 -6.95
C GLN A 404 -15.37 5.40 -5.82
N LEU A 405 -14.96 6.52 -5.21
CA LEU A 405 -13.84 6.62 -4.26
C LEU A 405 -13.87 5.55 -3.16
N PRO A 406 -14.99 5.29 -2.44
CA PRO A 406 -15.02 4.28 -1.37
C PRO A 406 -14.91 2.83 -1.87
N ARG A 407 -15.00 2.61 -3.18
CA ARG A 407 -15.02 1.29 -3.82
C ARG A 407 -13.75 0.99 -4.62
N LEU A 408 -12.89 1.99 -4.87
CA LEU A 408 -11.69 1.84 -5.71
C LEU A 408 -10.71 0.75 -5.22
N TRP A 409 -10.70 0.40 -3.94
CA TRP A 409 -9.88 -0.71 -3.40
C TRP A 409 -10.27 -2.07 -3.94
N LYS A 410 -11.49 -2.20 -4.48
CA LYS A 410 -11.95 -3.43 -5.12
C LYS A 410 -11.20 -3.70 -6.44
N ASP A 411 -10.68 -2.65 -7.07
CA ASP A 411 -10.03 -2.71 -8.39
C ASP A 411 -8.52 -3.01 -8.30
N GLY A 412 -8.00 -3.23 -7.09
CA GLY A 412 -6.57 -3.50 -6.88
C GLY A 412 -5.74 -2.21 -6.99
N GLU A 413 -4.71 -2.19 -7.85
CA GLU A 413 -3.85 -1.03 -8.02
C GLU A 413 -4.58 0.11 -8.76
N VAL A 414 -4.74 1.24 -8.07
CA VAL A 414 -5.49 2.40 -8.56
C VAL A 414 -4.66 3.34 -9.41
N ARG A 415 -3.33 3.31 -9.27
CA ARG A 415 -2.44 4.19 -10.02
C ARG A 415 -2.27 3.62 -11.43
N PRO A 416 -2.73 4.32 -12.48
CA PRO A 416 -2.62 3.83 -13.85
C PRO A 416 -1.19 3.46 -14.25
N THR A 417 -0.19 4.26 -13.83
CA THR A 417 1.25 4.05 -14.06
C THR A 417 1.81 2.77 -13.43
N HIS A 418 1.13 2.16 -12.47
CA HIS A 418 1.57 0.96 -11.74
C HIS A 418 0.76 -0.28 -12.11
N ARG A 419 -0.31 -0.14 -12.91
CA ARG A 419 -1.07 -1.27 -13.41
C ARG A 419 -0.18 -2.09 -14.33
N LYS A 420 -0.12 -3.40 -14.09
CA LYS A 420 0.47 -4.32 -15.06
C LYS A 420 -0.47 -4.41 -16.25
N ALA A 421 0.08 -4.38 -17.46
CA ALA A 421 -0.68 -4.77 -18.64
C ALA A 421 -1.32 -6.14 -18.37
N PRO A 422 -2.61 -6.33 -18.70
CA PRO A 422 -3.22 -7.64 -18.57
C PRO A 422 -2.34 -8.62 -19.34
N SER A 423 -1.95 -9.72 -18.69
CA SER A 423 -1.27 -10.82 -19.40
C SER A 423 -2.18 -11.19 -20.57
N SER A 424 -1.64 -11.22 -21.79
CA SER A 424 -2.36 -11.74 -22.94
C SER A 424 -3.04 -13.05 -22.51
N PRO A 425 -4.34 -13.23 -22.77
CA PRO A 425 -5.01 -14.48 -22.44
C PRO A 425 -4.19 -15.58 -23.09
N ARG A 426 -3.68 -16.53 -22.30
CA ARG A 426 -2.91 -17.66 -22.85
C ARG A 426 -3.85 -18.44 -23.76
N ASN A 427 -3.72 -18.24 -25.05
CA ASN A 427 -4.53 -18.85 -26.10
C ASN A 427 -4.11 -20.30 -26.36
N TRP A 428 -2.94 -20.73 -25.87
CA TRP A 428 -2.52 -22.13 -25.92
C TRP A 428 -2.77 -22.83 -24.59
N ARG A 429 -3.47 -23.97 -24.67
CA ARG A 429 -3.74 -24.85 -23.55
C ARG A 429 -2.55 -25.80 -23.38
N THR A 430 -1.90 -25.84 -22.21
CA THR A 430 -0.73 -26.71 -21.97
C THR A 430 -1.07 -28.22 -21.98
N ARG A 431 -2.37 -28.57 -21.97
CA ARG A 431 -2.88 -29.95 -22.05
C ARG A 431 -4.23 -29.98 -22.77
N VAL A 432 -4.40 -30.97 -23.65
CA VAL A 432 -5.68 -31.33 -24.29
C VAL A 432 -6.72 -31.61 -23.20
N ASP A 433 -7.97 -31.21 -23.41
CA ASP A 433 -9.05 -31.40 -22.43
C ASP A 433 -9.51 -32.86 -22.43
N PRO A 434 -9.31 -33.61 -21.33
CA PRO A 434 -9.63 -35.03 -21.30
C PRO A 434 -11.14 -35.31 -21.41
N PHE A 435 -12.01 -34.31 -21.20
CA PHE A 435 -13.47 -34.48 -21.25
C PHE A 435 -14.10 -33.91 -22.52
N GLU A 436 -13.30 -33.48 -23.50
CA GLU A 436 -13.82 -32.82 -24.71
C GLU A 436 -14.82 -33.68 -25.49
N SER A 437 -14.47 -34.93 -25.75
CA SER A 437 -15.30 -35.89 -26.47
C SER A 437 -16.59 -36.27 -25.72
N VAL A 438 -16.55 -36.31 -24.39
CA VAL A 438 -17.70 -36.69 -23.54
C VAL A 438 -18.47 -35.50 -22.98
N TRP A 439 -18.08 -34.28 -23.35
CA TRP A 439 -18.73 -33.07 -22.83
C TRP A 439 -20.19 -32.94 -23.25
N PRO A 440 -20.61 -33.25 -24.50
CA PRO A 440 -22.01 -33.22 -24.88
C PRO A 440 -22.89 -34.11 -23.99
N GLU A 441 -22.41 -35.30 -23.64
CA GLU A 441 -23.11 -36.23 -22.75
C GLU A 441 -23.17 -35.70 -21.31
N LEU A 442 -22.08 -35.12 -20.81
CA LEU A 442 -22.06 -34.51 -19.48
C LEU A 442 -22.99 -33.30 -19.38
N LEU A 443 -23.16 -32.54 -20.48
CA LEU A 443 -24.12 -31.45 -20.56
C LEU A 443 -25.56 -31.96 -20.50
N ASP A 444 -25.88 -33.04 -21.21
CA ASP A 444 -27.20 -33.67 -21.17
C ASP A 444 -27.55 -34.15 -19.75
N TRP A 445 -26.59 -34.73 -19.01
CA TRP A 445 -26.77 -35.05 -17.59
C TRP A 445 -26.99 -33.83 -16.71
N LEU A 446 -26.21 -32.76 -16.93
CA LEU A 446 -26.34 -31.50 -16.18
C LEU A 446 -27.63 -30.73 -16.49
N GLN A 447 -28.18 -30.85 -17.69
CA GLN A 447 -29.46 -30.24 -18.05
C GLN A 447 -30.63 -30.97 -17.41
N ARG A 448 -30.57 -32.30 -17.32
CA ARG A 448 -31.60 -33.10 -16.65
C ARG A 448 -31.54 -33.00 -15.13
N ASP A 449 -30.35 -32.92 -14.56
CA ASP A 449 -30.15 -32.74 -13.11
C ASP A 449 -29.03 -31.71 -12.84
N PRO A 450 -29.39 -30.41 -12.78
CA PRO A 450 -28.45 -29.32 -12.57
C PRO A 450 -27.69 -29.39 -11.25
N ASP A 451 -28.24 -30.08 -10.24
CA ASP A 451 -27.69 -30.17 -8.89
C ASP A 451 -26.64 -31.28 -8.76
N THR A 452 -26.63 -32.29 -9.65
CA THR A 452 -25.64 -33.38 -9.64
C THR A 452 -24.21 -32.84 -9.48
N THR A 453 -23.46 -33.38 -8.52
CA THR A 453 -22.10 -32.90 -8.28
C THR A 453 -21.14 -33.38 -9.36
N ALA A 454 -20.09 -32.60 -9.63
CA ALA A 454 -19.02 -33.01 -10.53
C ALA A 454 -18.31 -34.32 -10.09
N LYS A 455 -18.42 -34.70 -8.81
CA LYS A 455 -17.90 -35.97 -8.29
C LYS A 455 -18.79 -37.14 -8.75
N ASP A 456 -20.10 -36.96 -8.70
CA ASP A 456 -21.06 -37.98 -9.12
C ASP A 456 -21.06 -38.15 -10.64
N LEU A 457 -20.95 -37.05 -11.39
CA LEU A 457 -20.72 -37.10 -12.85
C LEU A 457 -19.43 -37.83 -13.18
N PHE A 458 -18.35 -37.58 -12.43
CA PHE A 458 -17.08 -38.27 -12.63
C PHE A 458 -17.17 -39.77 -12.34
N GLN A 459 -17.91 -40.16 -11.30
CA GLN A 459 -18.13 -41.55 -10.95
C GLN A 459 -18.97 -42.26 -12.02
N ARG A 460 -20.07 -41.64 -12.49
CA ARG A 460 -20.87 -42.14 -13.61
C ARG A 460 -20.04 -42.32 -14.87
N LEU A 461 -19.19 -41.34 -15.19
CA LEU A 461 -18.29 -41.38 -16.34
C LEU A 461 -17.28 -42.54 -16.24
N ARG A 462 -16.75 -42.82 -15.05
CA ARG A 462 -15.83 -43.96 -14.81
C ARG A 462 -16.52 -45.32 -14.86
N THR A 463 -17.78 -45.39 -14.45
CA THR A 463 -18.58 -46.61 -14.59
C THR A 463 -18.89 -46.88 -16.06
N LYS A 464 -19.23 -45.85 -16.83
CA LYS A 464 -19.56 -45.95 -18.25
C LYS A 464 -18.33 -46.18 -19.15
N TYR A 465 -17.19 -45.60 -18.79
CA TYR A 465 -15.92 -45.71 -19.52
C TYR A 465 -14.79 -46.19 -18.59
N PRO A 466 -14.77 -47.49 -18.26
CA PRO A 466 -13.76 -48.04 -17.36
C PRO A 466 -12.35 -47.88 -17.94
N GLY A 467 -11.39 -47.44 -17.11
CA GLY A 467 -9.98 -47.30 -17.47
C GLY A 467 -9.60 -46.01 -18.22
N THR A 468 -10.57 -45.25 -18.75
CA THR A 468 -10.30 -44.03 -19.54
C THR A 468 -9.96 -42.80 -18.69
N TYR A 469 -10.58 -42.65 -17.52
CA TYR A 469 -10.47 -41.45 -16.67
C TYR A 469 -9.73 -41.71 -15.35
N LYS A 470 -8.73 -40.88 -15.05
CA LYS A 470 -7.84 -41.00 -13.88
C LYS A 470 -8.23 -40.04 -12.76
N ASP A 471 -8.03 -40.42 -11.50
CA ASP A 471 -8.43 -39.62 -10.31
C ASP A 471 -7.92 -38.16 -10.32
N GLY A 472 -6.75 -37.92 -10.90
CA GLY A 472 -6.18 -36.57 -11.06
C GLY A 472 -7.02 -35.62 -11.93
N GLN A 473 -8.00 -36.12 -12.68
CA GLN A 473 -8.82 -35.35 -13.62
C GLN A 473 -10.12 -34.80 -13.00
N LEU A 474 -10.47 -35.20 -11.77
CA LEU A 474 -11.69 -34.72 -11.08
C LEU A 474 -11.71 -33.19 -10.95
N ARG A 475 -10.57 -32.57 -10.63
CA ARG A 475 -10.45 -31.09 -10.54
C ARG A 475 -10.72 -30.39 -11.87
N THR A 476 -10.38 -31.04 -12.99
CA THR A 476 -10.64 -30.52 -14.34
C THR A 476 -12.13 -30.56 -14.66
N LEU A 477 -12.82 -31.66 -14.33
CA LEU A 477 -14.27 -31.76 -14.49
C LEU A 477 -15.02 -30.77 -13.60
N GLN A 478 -14.64 -30.66 -12.32
CA GLN A 478 -15.20 -29.67 -11.38
C GLN A 478 -15.13 -28.23 -11.92
N ARG A 479 -14.01 -27.87 -12.57
CA ARG A 479 -13.86 -26.55 -13.18
C ARG A 479 -14.79 -26.35 -14.38
N ARG A 480 -14.97 -27.39 -15.19
CA ARG A 480 -15.82 -27.35 -16.39
C ARG A 480 -17.31 -27.23 -16.02
N VAL A 481 -17.78 -28.02 -15.05
CA VAL A 481 -19.13 -27.93 -14.48
C VAL A 481 -19.41 -26.56 -13.87
N ARG A 482 -18.45 -26.00 -13.10
CA ARG A 482 -18.57 -24.64 -12.55
C ARG A 482 -18.65 -23.57 -13.64
N GLY A 483 -17.92 -23.74 -14.75
CA GLY A 483 -17.98 -22.87 -15.91
C GLY A 483 -19.37 -22.88 -16.54
N TRP A 484 -19.92 -24.06 -16.80
CA TRP A 484 -21.26 -24.23 -17.33
C TRP A 484 -22.34 -23.61 -16.42
N ARG A 485 -22.34 -23.92 -15.11
CA ARG A 485 -23.30 -23.35 -14.16
C ARG A 485 -23.24 -21.81 -14.13
N ARG A 486 -22.04 -21.24 -14.29
CA ARG A 486 -21.87 -19.79 -14.38
C ARG A 486 -22.48 -19.22 -15.67
N THR A 487 -22.34 -19.91 -16.80
CA THR A 487 -22.96 -19.51 -18.07
C THR A 487 -24.49 -19.56 -17.97
N MET A 488 -25.05 -20.69 -17.50
CA MET A 488 -26.50 -20.83 -17.31
C MET A 488 -27.07 -19.81 -16.33
N ALA A 489 -26.40 -19.55 -15.22
CA ALA A 489 -26.81 -18.51 -14.28
C ALA A 489 -26.79 -17.10 -14.89
N ARG A 490 -25.88 -16.82 -15.84
CA ARG A 490 -25.83 -15.53 -16.53
C ARG A 490 -26.92 -15.38 -17.58
N GLU A 491 -27.22 -16.46 -18.31
CA GLU A 491 -28.33 -16.51 -19.27
C GLU A 491 -29.67 -16.32 -18.56
N LEU A 492 -29.89 -16.96 -17.40
CA LEU A 492 -31.08 -16.77 -16.57
C LEU A 492 -31.22 -15.35 -15.99
N ILE A 493 -30.12 -14.60 -15.87
CA ILE A 493 -30.11 -13.21 -15.38
C ILE A 493 -30.13 -12.20 -16.55
N GLY A 494 -30.21 -12.66 -17.80
CA GLY A 494 -30.31 -11.79 -18.99
C GLY A 494 -29.00 -11.07 -19.38
N ILE A 495 -27.85 -11.52 -18.89
CA ILE A 495 -26.54 -10.94 -19.24
C ILE A 495 -25.93 -11.76 -20.37
N SER A 496 -26.36 -11.50 -21.61
CA SER A 496 -25.70 -12.04 -22.81
C SER A 496 -24.31 -11.42 -22.98
N GLN A 497 -23.32 -12.23 -23.33
CA GLN A 497 -21.98 -11.76 -23.68
C GLN A 497 -22.06 -11.08 -25.06
N ALA A 498 -21.69 -9.79 -25.15
CA ALA A 498 -21.24 -9.24 -26.42
C ALA A 498 -19.94 -9.96 -26.81
N SER A 499 -19.94 -10.54 -28.01
CA SER A 499 -18.81 -11.22 -28.65
C SER A 499 -17.58 -10.33 -28.80
#